data_AF-A0A2W4QTJ1-F1
#
_entry.id   AF-A0A2W4QTJ1-F1
#
_cell.length_a   1.000
_cell.length_b   1.000
_cell.length_c   1.000
_cell.angle_alpha   90.00
_cell.angle_beta   90.00
_cell.angle_gamma   90.00
#
_symmetry.space_group_name_H-M   'P 1'
#
loop_
_entity.id
_entity.type
_entity.pdbx_description
1 polymer ?
#
loop_
_entity_poly.entity_id
_entity_poly.type
_entity_poly.pdbx_seq_one_letter_code
_entity_poly.pdbx_strand_id
1 'polypeptide(L)' 'MITLSVNGEDRQVDVEPDTPLLWVLRDTLGLTGTKYGCGMALCGACTVQV' A
#
# COMPACT_ATOMS: atom_id res chain seq x y z
N MET A 1 12.71 4.81 7.07
CA MET A 1 12.13 5.85 6.19
C MET A 1 12.44 5.59 4.72
N ILE A 2 11.39 5.45 3.89
CA ILE A 2 11.42 5.22 2.44
C ILE A 2 10.53 6.28 1.78
N THR A 3 10.89 6.76 0.58
CA THR A 3 10.03 7.64 -0.22
C THR A 3 9.35 6.84 -1.32
N LEU A 4 8.01 6.93 -1.39
CA LEU A 4 7.18 6.33 -2.43
C LEU A 4 6.54 7.45 -3.25
N SER A 5 6.55 7.32 -4.59
CA SER A 5 5.72 8.17 -5.44
C SER A 5 4.36 7.51 -5.62
N VAL A 6 3.31 8.06 -5.03
CA VAL A 6 1.97 7.48 -5.00
C VAL A 6 0.99 8.45 -5.63
N ASN A 7 0.34 8.04 -6.73
CA ASN A 7 -0.59 8.87 -7.48
C ASN A 7 -0.01 10.23 -7.92
N GLY A 8 1.30 10.27 -8.22
CA GLY A 8 2.01 11.48 -8.65
C GLY A 8 2.53 12.37 -7.50
N GLU A 9 2.36 11.97 -6.25
CA GLU A 9 2.85 12.70 -5.08
C GLU A 9 3.90 11.88 -4.33
N ASP A 10 5.01 12.51 -3.96
CA ASP A 10 6.03 11.89 -3.12
C ASP A 10 5.57 11.84 -1.67
N ARG A 11 5.59 10.63 -1.08
CA ARG A 11 5.18 10.35 0.29
C ARG A 11 6.33 9.66 1.02
N GLN A 12 6.80 10.26 2.12
CA GLN A 12 7.72 9.59 3.04
C GLN A 12 6.94 8.69 4.00
N VAL A 13 7.37 7.45 4.12
CA VAL A 13 6.81 6.46 5.04
C VAL A 13 7.91 5.89 5.92
N ASP A 14 7.60 5.67 7.20
CA ASP A 14 8.49 5.04 8.15
C ASP A 14 7.86 3.72 8.63
N VAL A 15 8.21 2.65 7.93
CA VAL A 15 7.69 1.29 8.11
C VAL A 15 8.82 0.29 7.92
N GLU A 16 8.66 -0.90 8.48
CA GLU A 16 9.62 -1.99 8.27
C GLU A 16 9.64 -2.40 6.77
N PRO A 17 10.81 -2.77 6.20
CA PRO A 17 10.93 -3.10 4.78
C PRO A 17 10.08 -4.27 4.30
N ASP A 18 9.66 -5.16 5.21
CA ASP A 18 8.81 -6.32 4.93
C ASP A 18 7.31 -6.00 5.09
N THR A 19 6.95 -4.77 5.48
CA THR A 19 5.55 -4.34 5.58
C THR A 19 4.88 -4.43 4.21
N PRO A 20 3.82 -5.24 4.05
CA PRO A 20 3.10 -5.34 2.78
C PRO A 20 2.59 -3.98 2.29
N LEU A 21 2.77 -3.69 0.99
CA LEU A 21 2.38 -2.41 0.37
C LEU A 21 0.90 -2.06 0.60
N LEU A 22 0.03 -3.07 0.71
CA LEU A 22 -1.38 -2.89 1.07
C LEU A 22 -1.56 -2.11 2.38
N TRP A 23 -0.77 -2.44 3.42
CA TRP A 23 -0.88 -1.81 4.73
C TRP A 23 -0.24 -0.42 4.74
N VAL A 24 0.85 -0.24 4.00
CA VAL A 24 1.44 1.09 3.80
C VAL A 24 0.43 2.05 3.18
N LEU A 25 -0.26 1.62 2.10
CA LEU A 25 -1.26 2.46 1.44
C LEU A 25 -2.47 2.73 2.35
N ARG A 26 -3.01 1.71 3.00
CA ARG A 26 -4.26 1.83 3.76
C ARG A 26 -4.07 2.47 5.12
N ASP A 27 -3.12 1.98 5.90
CA ASP A 27 -3.03 2.27 7.33
C ASP A 27 -2.06 3.42 7.59
N THR A 28 -0.93 3.46 6.86
CA THR A 28 0.05 4.55 6.99
C THR A 28 -0.37 5.79 6.20
N LEU A 29 -0.84 5.63 4.95
CA LEU A 29 -1.19 6.75 4.06
C LEU A 29 -2.68 7.07 3.98
N GLY A 30 -3.56 6.26 4.60
CA GLY A 30 -5.00 6.49 4.61
C GLY A 30 -5.72 6.25 3.28
N LEU A 31 -5.04 5.68 2.28
CA LEU A 31 -5.57 5.40 0.94
C LEU A 31 -6.39 4.11 0.94
N THR A 32 -7.58 4.18 1.53
CA THR A 32 -8.46 3.01 1.75
C THR A 32 -9.18 2.49 0.49
N GLY A 33 -8.90 3.09 -0.68
CA GLY A 33 -9.42 2.66 -1.99
C GLY A 33 -8.97 1.25 -2.37
N THR A 34 -7.68 0.94 -2.19
CA THR A 34 -7.12 -0.41 -2.31
C THR A 34 -7.67 -1.29 -1.20
N LYS A 35 -8.29 -2.44 -1.51
CA LYS A 35 -9.06 -3.20 -0.52
C LYS A 35 -8.31 -4.42 0.02
N TYR A 36 -8.49 -4.68 1.31
CA TYR A 36 -8.21 -6.01 1.87
C TYR A 36 -9.39 -6.92 1.52
N GLY A 37 -9.10 -7.98 0.76
CA GLY A 37 -10.09 -8.99 0.37
C GLY A 37 -9.75 -10.34 0.97
N CYS A 38 -9.17 -11.23 0.16
CA CYS A 38 -8.90 -12.61 0.58
C CYS A 38 -7.69 -12.80 1.52
N GLY A 39 -6.72 -11.87 1.57
CA GLY A 39 -5.47 -12.05 2.33
C GLY A 39 -4.49 -13.11 1.80
N MET A 40 -4.84 -13.80 0.70
CA MET A 40 -4.09 -14.94 0.15
C MET A 40 -3.87 -14.83 -1.39
N ALA A 41 -3.88 -13.60 -1.92
CA ALA A 41 -3.62 -13.30 -3.33
C ALA A 41 -4.54 -13.97 -4.39
N LEU A 42 -5.79 -14.32 -4.02
CA LEU A 42 -6.75 -14.99 -4.91
C LEU A 42 -7.79 -14.08 -5.59
N CYS A 43 -8.04 -12.89 -5.05
CA CYS A 43 -9.19 -12.06 -5.46
C CYS A 43 -8.86 -10.80 -6.27
N GLY A 44 -7.58 -10.37 -6.28
CA GLY A 44 -7.18 -9.13 -6.94
C GLY A 44 -7.68 -7.82 -6.29
N ALA A 45 -8.37 -7.87 -5.15
CA ALA A 45 -8.95 -6.68 -4.49
C ALA A 45 -7.90 -5.63 -4.05
N CYS A 46 -6.65 -6.07 -3.84
CA CYS A 46 -5.53 -5.23 -3.44
C CYS A 46 -4.57 -4.89 -4.61
N THR A 47 -4.98 -5.08 -5.86
CA THR A 47 -4.14 -4.80 -7.04
C THR A 47 -3.82 -3.31 -7.14
N VAL A 48 -2.57 -2.99 -7.44
CA VAL A 48 -2.06 -1.64 -7.71
C VAL A 48 -1.07 -1.67 -8.88
N GLN A 49 -0.82 -0.51 -9.50
CA GLN A 49 0.24 -0.35 -10.50
C GLN A 49 1.54 0.07 -9.79
N VAL A 50 2.65 -0.55 -10.18
CA VAL A 50 4.00 -0.27 -9.70
C VAL A 50 4.90 0.00 -10.90
#